data_AF-A0A8T4Y962-F1
#
_entry.id   AF-A0A8T4Y962-F1
#
_cell.length_a   1.000
_cell.length_b   1.000
_cell.length_c   1.000
_cell.angle_alpha   90.00
_cell.angle_beta   90.00
_cell.angle_gamma   90.00
#
_symmetry.space_group_name_H-M   'P 1'
#
loop_
_entity.id
_entity.type
_entity.pdbx_description
1 polymer ?
#
loop_
_entity_poly.entity_id
_entity_poly.type
_entity_poly.pdbx_seq_one_letter_code
_entity_poly.pdbx_strand_id
1 'polypeptide(L)' 'MPIMDPFKKTLAQQRRLYVKICRECGARNATSAVKCRKCRSKNLRWKKREIVK' A
#
# COMPACT_ATOMS: atom_id res chain seq x y z
N MET A 1 -0.06 -7.65 -22.05
CA MET A 1 -0.86 -6.42 -21.82
C MET A 1 0.02 -5.22 -22.12
N PRO A 2 -0.34 -4.30 -23.03
CA PRO A 2 0.48 -3.12 -23.23
C PRO A 2 0.33 -2.24 -21.97
N ILE A 3 1.44 -2.07 -21.26
CA ILE A 3 1.55 -1.41 -19.95
C ILE A 3 1.32 0.11 -20.04
N MET A 4 0.96 0.64 -21.22
CA MET A 4 0.93 2.07 -21.52
C MET A 4 -0.41 2.77 -21.29
N ASP A 5 -1.52 2.04 -21.19
CA ASP A 5 -2.83 2.63 -20.96
C ASP A 5 -2.86 3.40 -19.61
N PRO A 6 -3.08 4.73 -19.62
CA PRO A 6 -3.00 5.55 -18.41
C PRO A 6 -3.95 5.09 -17.30
N PHE A 7 -5.15 4.63 -17.67
CA PHE A 7 -6.14 4.13 -16.72
C PHE A 7 -5.68 2.84 -16.04
N LYS A 8 -5.12 1.90 -16.82
CA LYS A 8 -4.59 0.65 -16.25
C LYS A 8 -3.38 0.90 -15.34
N LYS A 9 -2.55 1.89 -15.66
CA LYS A 9 -1.42 2.31 -14.81
C LYS A 9 -1.90 2.87 -13.47
N THR A 10 -2.86 3.78 -13.46
CA THR A 10 -3.38 4.37 -12.22
C THR A 10 -4.07 3.32 -11.36
N LEU A 11 -4.84 2.41 -11.96
CA LEU A 11 -5.46 1.29 -11.25
C LEU A 11 -4.43 0.38 -10.58
N ALA A 12 -3.34 0.05 -11.29
CA ALA A 12 -2.25 -0.74 -10.75
C ALA A 12 -1.51 -0.01 -9.61
N GLN A 13 -1.26 1.30 -9.76
CA GLN A 13 -0.65 2.13 -8.73
C GLN A 13 -1.53 2.20 -7.47
N GLN A 14 -2.83 2.42 -7.63
CA GLN A 14 -3.80 2.44 -6.53
C GLN A 14 -3.72 1.15 -5.71
N ARG A 15 -3.83 -0.01 -6.36
CA ARG A 15 -3.79 -1.31 -5.69
C ARG A 15 -2.46 -1.64 -5.02
N ARG A 16 -1.33 -1.18 -5.57
CA ARG A 16 0.02 -1.56 -5.08
C ARG A 16 0.62 -0.58 -4.07
N LEU A 17 0.27 0.71 -4.15
CA LEU A 17 0.90 1.78 -3.39
C LEU A 17 0.00 2.36 -2.29
N TYR A 18 -1.32 2.35 -2.46
CA TYR A 18 -2.26 2.90 -1.49
C TYR A 18 -2.63 1.84 -0.46
N VAL A 19 -1.62 1.41 0.30
CA VAL A 19 -1.77 0.45 1.40
C VAL A 19 -1.01 0.95 2.62
N LYS A 20 -1.50 0.57 3.80
CA LYS A 20 -0.78 0.78 5.06
C LYS A 20 0.07 -0.45 5.36
N ILE A 21 1.31 -0.24 5.77
CA ILE A 21 2.24 -1.29 6.18
C ILE A 21 2.41 -1.20 7.69
N CYS A 22 2.31 -2.32 8.40
CA CYS A 22 2.61 -2.35 9.82
C CYS A 22 4.12 -2.20 10.06
N ARG A 23 4.52 -1.34 11.00
CA ARG A 23 5.94 -1.14 11.35
C ARG A 23 6.55 -2.31 12.11
N GLU A 24 5.73 -3.13 12.77
CA GLU A 24 6.19 -4.26 13.57
C GLU A 24 6.30 -5.55 12.75
N CYS A 25 5.23 -5.94 12.06
CA CYS A 25 5.18 -7.22 11.34
C CYS A 25 5.25 -7.10 9.81
N GLY A 26 5.31 -5.88 9.26
CA GLY A 26 5.41 -5.66 7.81
C GLY A 26 4.14 -5.99 7.00
N ALA A 27 3.04 -6.41 7.64
CA ALA A 27 1.81 -6.78 6.93
C ALA A 27 1.20 -5.59 6.17
N ARG A 28 0.75 -5.85 4.92
CA ARG A 28 -0.06 -4.92 4.13
C ARG A 28 -1.51 -4.94 4.61
N ASN A 29 -2.02 -3.77 4.95
CA ASN A 29 -3.37 -3.51 5.43
C ASN A 29 -4.08 -2.50 4.51
N ALA A 30 -5.41 -2.48 4.58
CA ALA A 30 -6.25 -1.56 3.82
C ALA A 30 -5.97 -0.09 4.18
N THR A 31 -6.37 0.83 3.30
CA THR A 31 -6.27 2.29 3.50
C THR A 31 -7.04 2.75 4.74
N SER A 32 -8.24 2.20 4.97
CA SER A 32 -9.10 2.47 6.12
C SER A 32 -8.69 1.74 7.40
N ALA A 33 -7.64 0.91 7.37
CA ALA A 33 -7.24 0.13 8.53
C ALA A 33 -6.75 1.04 9.68
N VAL A 34 -7.32 0.82 10.87
CA VAL A 34 -6.91 1.44 12.14
C VAL A 34 -5.91 0.54 12.89
N LYS A 35 -6.01 -0.78 12.73
CA LYS A 35 -5.12 -1.78 13.34
C LYS A 35 -4.60 -2.79 12.32
N CYS A 36 -3.44 -3.38 12.59
CA CYS A 36 -2.88 -4.43 11.75
C CYS A 36 -3.71 -5.72 11.84
N ARG A 37 -4.01 -6.35 10.70
CA ARG A 37 -4.76 -7.62 10.66
C ARG A 37 -4.01 -8.83 11.24
N LYS A 38 -2.68 -8.77 11.36
CA LYS A 38 -1.85 -9.85 11.91
C LYS A 38 -1.53 -9.62 13.40
N CYS A 39 -0.70 -8.63 13.71
CA CYS A 39 -0.24 -8.38 15.09
C CYS A 39 -1.18 -7.51 15.93
N ARG A 40 -2.27 -6.98 15.37
CA ARG A 40 -3.25 -6.09 16.04
C ARG A 40 -2.69 -4.75 16.55
N SER A 41 -1.40 -4.46 16.33
CA SER A 41 -0.83 -3.15 16.63
C SER A 41 -1.46 -2.04 15.78
N LYS A 42 -1.52 -0.84 16.37
CA LYS A 42 -1.99 0.39 15.72
C LYS A 42 -0.86 1.16 15.03
N ASN A 43 0.39 0.67 15.11
CA ASN A 43 1.56 1.29 14.51
C ASN A 43 1.65 1.00 13.00
N LEU A 44 0.80 1.66 12.23
CA LEU A 44 0.71 1.54 10.78
C LEU A 44 1.35 2.76 10.11
N ARG A 45 2.11 2.54 9.04
CA ARG A 45 2.63 3.60 8.17
C ARG A 45 2.08 3.50 6.76
N TRP A 46 2.06 4.60 6.04
CA TRP A 46 1.81 4.55 4.60
C TRP A 46 3.02 3.97 3.85
N LYS A 47 2.76 3.26 2.75
CA LYS A 47 3.82 2.82 1.83
C LYS A 47 4.38 4.05 1.07
N LYS A 48 5.71 4.09 0.91
CA LYS A 48 6.40 5.15 0.16
C LYS A 48 5.94 5.10 -1.31
N ARG A 49 5.62 6.27 -1.86
CA ARG A 49 5.05 6.41 -3.23
C ARG A 49 6.03 7.04 -4.21
N GLU A 50 7.09 7.64 -3.71
CA GLU A 50 8.13 8.25 -4.53
C GLU A 50 8.90 7.17 -5.30
N ILE A 51 9.27 7.51 -6.53
CA ILE A 51 10.21 6.74 -7.33
C ILE A 51 11.58 7.06 -6.75
N VAL A 52 12.28 6.04 -6.24
CA VAL A 52 13.69 6.19 -5.89
C VAL A 52 14.42 6.35 -7.23
N LYS A 53 15.05 7.52 -7.41
CA LYS A 53 15.87 7.82 -8.59
C LYS A 53 17.17 7.02 -8.54
#